data_AF-A0A6I9XP88-F1
#
_entry.id   AF-A0A6I9XP88-F1
#
_cell.length_a   1.000
_cell.length_b   1.000
_cell.length_c   1.000
_cell.angle_alpha   90.00
_cell.angle_beta   90.00
_cell.angle_gamma   90.00
#
_symmetry.space_group_name_H-M   'P 1'
#
loop_
_entity.id
_entity.type
_entity.pdbx_description
1 polymer ?
#
loop_
_entity_poly.entity_id
_entity_poly.type
_entity_poly.pdbx_seq_one_letter_code
_entity_poly.pdbx_strand_id
1 'polypeptide(L)'
;MLVLIFQQCLKILILPIYVLAYFGLWDPICKKTFPLFMTQLSKLYNKKMCKVKEKLFHNMRDYADASGKLHLLEIGVGTGPNFQFYPPNTRVTCLDYNPNFQKFLLNSMAQNTHLQFENFVVASAENMTSFSDNSVDVVVCTTVFCSVKNTQAALKEILRVLRPIEKYWTGGRCRIAVMVAMN
;
A
#
# COMPACT_ATOMS: atom_id res chain seq x y z
N MET A 1 32.42 -23.83 22.42
CA MET A 1 33.26 -23.56 21.22
C MET A 1 32.44 -23.38 19.95
N LEU A 2 31.55 -24.32 19.59
CA LEU A 2 30.71 -24.25 18.38
C LEU A 2 29.86 -22.95 18.27
N VAL A 3 29.25 -22.52 19.39
CA VAL A 3 28.43 -21.30 19.46
C VAL A 3 29.25 -20.03 19.17
N LEU A 4 30.50 -19.96 19.65
CA LEU A 4 31.37 -18.79 19.43
C LEU A 4 31.82 -18.71 17.96
N ILE A 5 32.15 -19.86 17.36
CA ILE A 5 32.47 -19.94 15.92
C ILE A 5 31.27 -19.49 15.10
N PHE A 6 30.08 -20.00 15.42
CA PHE A 6 28.84 -19.61 14.75
C PHE A 6 28.54 -18.09 14.86
N GLN A 7 28.70 -17.50 16.05
CA GLN A 7 28.55 -16.06 16.26
C GLN A 7 29.55 -15.25 15.42
N GLN A 8 30.80 -15.72 15.30
CA GLN A 8 31.82 -15.03 14.53
C GLN A 8 31.57 -15.14 13.02
N CYS A 9 31.13 -16.30 12.55
CA CYS A 9 30.67 -16.48 11.17
C CYS A 9 29.49 -15.54 10.85
N LEU A 10 28.52 -15.41 11.76
CA LEU A 10 27.38 -14.50 11.57
C LEU A 10 27.83 -13.04 11.45
N LYS A 11 28.78 -12.60 12.30
CA LYS A 11 29.37 -11.26 12.25
C LYS A 11 30.09 -10.98 10.93
N ILE A 12 30.87 -11.94 10.43
CA ILE A 12 31.56 -11.83 9.14
C ILE A 12 30.55 -11.76 8.00
N LEU A 13 29.46 -12.53 8.08
CA LEU A 13 28.42 -12.55 7.06
C LEU A 13 27.64 -11.22 6.97
N ILE A 14 27.39 -10.55 8.10
CA ILE A 14 26.69 -9.25 8.14
C ILE A 14 27.63 -8.05 7.92
N LEU A 15 28.94 -8.22 8.06
CA LEU A 15 29.92 -7.14 7.89
C LEU A 15 29.80 -6.41 6.54
N PRO A 16 29.63 -7.08 5.37
CA PRO A 16 29.41 -6.41 4.10
C PRO A 16 28.17 -5.51 4.11
N ILE A 17 27.11 -5.89 4.81
CA ILE A 17 25.89 -5.09 4.97
C ILE A 17 26.21 -3.80 5.73
N TYR A 18 26.96 -3.90 6.84
CA TYR A 18 27.38 -2.72 7.61
C TYR A 18 28.30 -1.81 6.80
N VAL A 19 29.24 -2.36 6.02
CA VAL A 19 30.11 -1.58 5.14
C VAL A 19 29.28 -0.84 4.09
N LEU A 20 28.35 -1.53 3.42
CA LEU A 20 27.46 -0.90 2.45
C LEU A 20 26.54 0.16 3.09
N ALA A 21 26.08 -0.06 4.32
CA ALA A 21 25.26 0.89 5.06
C ALA A 21 26.07 2.13 5.47
N TYR A 22 27.33 1.95 5.89
CA TYR A 22 28.25 3.04 6.22
C TYR A 22 28.50 3.97 5.03
N PHE A 23 28.63 3.41 3.83
CA PHE A 23 28.75 4.20 2.58
C PHE A 23 27.42 4.68 2.01
N GLY A 24 26.28 4.43 2.67
CA GLY A 24 24.94 4.81 2.18
C GLY A 24 24.47 4.06 0.94
N LEU A 25 25.17 2.98 0.54
CA LEU A 25 24.85 2.18 -0.65
C LEU A 25 23.81 1.09 -0.37
N TRP A 26 23.65 0.70 0.90
CA TRP A 26 22.73 -0.37 1.29
C TRP A 26 21.27 -0.05 0.99
N ASP A 27 20.78 1.13 1.40
CA ASP A 27 19.38 1.51 1.23
C ASP A 27 18.92 1.54 -0.25
N PRO A 28 19.68 2.14 -1.20
CA PRO A 28 19.36 2.06 -2.61
C PRO A 28 19.31 0.62 -3.15
N ILE A 29 20.27 -0.22 -2.77
CA ILE A 29 20.34 -1.63 -3.19
C ILE A 29 19.12 -2.41 -2.69
N CYS A 30 18.78 -2.24 -1.41
CA CYS A 30 17.59 -2.86 -0.82
C CYS A 30 16.31 -2.38 -1.49
N LYS A 31 16.13 -1.07 -1.67
CA LYS A 31 14.93 -0.51 -2.33
C LYS A 31 14.76 -0.99 -3.76
N LYS A 32 15.85 -1.25 -4.48
CA LYS A 32 15.81 -1.72 -5.88
C LYS A 32 15.55 -3.22 -5.99
N THR A 33 16.10 -4.02 -5.08
CA THR A 33 15.94 -5.48 -5.10
C THR A 33 14.63 -5.94 -4.46
N PHE A 34 14.14 -5.22 -3.46
CA PHE A 34 12.92 -5.56 -2.73
C PHE A 34 11.67 -5.73 -3.62
N PRO A 35 11.38 -4.87 -4.60
CA PRO A 35 10.24 -5.07 -5.51
C PRO A 35 10.28 -6.37 -6.31
N LEU A 36 11.47 -6.80 -6.76
CA LEU A 36 11.63 -8.05 -7.51
C LEU A 36 11.25 -9.25 -6.65
N PHE A 37 11.75 -9.27 -5.41
CA PHE A 37 11.43 -10.30 -4.44
C PHE A 37 9.92 -10.29 -4.10
N MET A 38 9.37 -9.12 -3.80
CA MET A 38 7.96 -8.95 -3.46
C MET A 38 7.02 -9.35 -4.59
N THR A 39 7.41 -9.18 -5.85
CA THR A 39 6.59 -9.60 -7.00
C THR A 39 6.34 -11.11 -7.01
N GLN A 40 7.30 -11.93 -6.57
CA GLN A 40 7.11 -13.38 -6.53
C GLN A 40 6.32 -13.81 -5.31
N LEU A 41 6.65 -13.26 -4.13
CA LEU A 41 5.92 -13.55 -2.89
C LEU A 41 4.45 -13.13 -2.98
N SER A 42 4.17 -11.96 -3.57
CA SER A 42 2.81 -11.43 -3.67
C SER A 42 1.90 -12.33 -4.49
N LYS A 43 2.39 -12.99 -5.55
CA LYS A 43 1.59 -13.94 -6.35
C LYS A 43 1.08 -15.12 -5.53
N LEU A 44 1.97 -15.76 -4.78
CA LEU A 44 1.63 -16.90 -3.91
C LEU A 44 0.65 -16.48 -2.82
N TYR A 45 0.92 -15.34 -2.19
CA TYR A 45 0.06 -14.79 -1.14
C TYR A 45 -1.32 -14.40 -1.67
N ASN A 46 -1.38 -13.68 -2.80
CA ASN A 46 -2.63 -13.24 -3.42
C ASN A 46 -3.52 -14.42 -3.82
N LYS A 47 -2.93 -15.52 -4.31
CA LYS A 47 -3.69 -16.72 -4.63
C LYS A 47 -4.40 -17.30 -3.40
N LYS A 48 -3.74 -17.30 -2.24
CA LYS A 48 -4.34 -17.75 -0.97
C LYS A 48 -5.39 -16.77 -0.45
N MET A 49 -5.15 -15.47 -0.61
CA MET A 49 -5.98 -14.42 -0.04
C MET A 49 -7.13 -13.97 -0.95
N CYS A 50 -7.28 -14.56 -2.15
CA CYS A 50 -8.23 -14.11 -3.16
C CYS A 50 -9.67 -13.98 -2.61
N LYS A 51 -10.20 -15.04 -2.00
CA LYS A 51 -11.57 -15.02 -1.42
C LYS A 51 -11.73 -14.04 -0.27
N VAL A 52 -10.66 -13.81 0.51
CA VAL A 52 -10.68 -12.86 1.63
C VAL A 52 -10.71 -11.43 1.08
N LYS A 53 -9.89 -11.14 0.08
CA LYS A 53 -9.85 -9.84 -0.59
C LYS A 53 -11.17 -9.54 -1.32
N GLU A 54 -11.74 -10.51 -2.02
CA GLU A 54 -13.04 -10.38 -2.65
C GLU A 54 -14.13 -9.98 -1.64
N LYS A 55 -14.21 -10.68 -0.50
CA LYS A 55 -15.12 -10.32 0.60
C LYS A 55 -14.77 -8.98 1.26
N LEU A 56 -13.51 -8.62 1.35
CA LEU A 56 -13.10 -7.34 1.93
C LEU A 56 -13.58 -6.16 1.08
N PHE A 57 -13.51 -6.31 -0.24
CA PHE A 57 -13.72 -5.24 -1.20
C PHE A 57 -15.13 -5.21 -1.81
N HIS A 58 -15.99 -6.19 -1.50
CA HIS A 58 -17.33 -6.32 -2.12
C HIS A 58 -18.22 -5.07 -1.98
N ASN A 59 -18.17 -4.39 -0.82
CA ASN A 59 -18.99 -3.21 -0.54
C ASN A 59 -18.36 -1.89 -1.01
N MET A 60 -17.19 -1.90 -1.68
CA MET A 60 -16.57 -0.64 -2.12
C MET A 60 -17.42 0.13 -3.13
N ARG A 61 -18.31 -0.56 -3.87
CA ARG A 61 -19.27 0.06 -4.79
C ARG A 61 -20.25 0.99 -4.07
N ASP A 62 -20.54 0.72 -2.80
CA ASP A 62 -21.51 1.50 -2.04
C ASP A 62 -21.00 2.92 -1.77
N TYR A 63 -19.68 3.14 -1.82
CA TYR A 63 -19.02 4.43 -1.59
C TYR A 63 -18.83 5.26 -2.85
N ALA A 64 -19.19 4.72 -4.01
CA ALA A 64 -19.16 5.47 -5.25
C ALA A 64 -20.18 6.63 -5.21
N ASP A 65 -19.87 7.71 -5.93
CA ASP A 65 -20.79 8.84 -6.07
C ASP A 65 -22.02 8.49 -6.93
N ALA A 66 -22.92 9.45 -7.13
CA ALA A 66 -24.13 9.26 -7.92
C ALA A 66 -23.87 8.86 -9.38
N SER A 67 -22.66 9.13 -9.90
CA SER A 67 -22.24 8.72 -11.24
C SER A 67 -21.60 7.32 -11.26
N GLY A 68 -21.47 6.67 -10.10
CA GLY A 68 -20.78 5.39 -9.95
C GLY A 68 -19.25 5.52 -9.95
N LYS A 69 -18.72 6.75 -9.83
CA LYS A 69 -17.28 7.00 -9.77
C LYS A 69 -16.79 6.90 -8.32
N LEU A 70 -15.62 6.30 -8.14
CA LEU A 70 -14.98 6.14 -6.83
C LEU A 70 -13.55 6.68 -6.88
N HIS A 71 -13.18 7.59 -5.98
CA HIS A 71 -11.80 8.04 -5.80
C HIS A 71 -11.14 7.25 -4.66
N LEU A 72 -10.13 6.46 -4.99
CA LEU A 72 -9.45 5.56 -4.07
C LEU A 72 -7.97 5.95 -3.92
N LEU A 73 -7.51 5.97 -2.67
CA LEU A 73 -6.08 6.03 -2.33
C LEU A 73 -5.59 4.68 -1.83
N GLU A 74 -4.65 4.09 -2.56
CA GLU A 74 -3.93 2.89 -2.14
C GLU A 74 -2.63 3.28 -1.43
N ILE A 75 -2.54 3.02 -0.12
CA ILE A 75 -1.31 3.23 0.65
C ILE A 75 -0.48 1.95 0.62
N GLY A 76 0.82 2.10 0.36
CA GLY A 76 1.79 1.01 0.23
C GLY A 76 1.39 0.00 -0.83
N VAL A 77 1.15 0.51 -2.04
CA VAL A 77 0.62 -0.26 -3.15
C VAL A 77 1.51 -1.44 -3.56
N GLY A 78 2.83 -1.33 -3.35
CA GLY A 78 3.78 -2.33 -3.83
C GLY A 78 3.57 -2.66 -5.31
N THR A 79 3.28 -3.93 -5.61
CA THR A 79 3.07 -4.42 -6.98
C THR A 79 1.62 -4.32 -7.48
N GLY A 80 0.75 -3.58 -6.79
CA GLY A 80 -0.69 -3.46 -7.12
C GLY A 80 -1.50 -4.75 -6.97
N PRO A 81 -1.39 -5.50 -5.86
CA PRO A 81 -2.01 -6.83 -5.70
C PRO A 81 -3.54 -6.80 -5.53
N ASN A 82 -4.12 -5.63 -5.28
CA ASN A 82 -5.53 -5.48 -4.90
C ASN A 82 -6.44 -5.03 -6.06
N PHE A 83 -5.86 -4.57 -7.16
CA PHE A 83 -6.58 -3.91 -8.26
C PHE A 83 -7.70 -4.73 -8.89
N GLN A 84 -7.51 -6.04 -9.02
CA GLN A 84 -8.54 -6.94 -9.56
C GLN A 84 -9.84 -6.98 -8.75
N PHE A 85 -9.79 -6.58 -7.48
CA PHE A 85 -10.95 -6.59 -6.58
C PHE A 85 -11.68 -5.25 -6.54
N TYR A 86 -11.13 -4.22 -7.20
CA TYR A 86 -11.70 -2.88 -7.14
C TYR A 86 -12.83 -2.75 -8.15
N PRO A 87 -13.89 -2.01 -7.82
CA PRO A 87 -15.01 -1.88 -8.73
C PRO A 87 -14.61 -1.09 -9.99
N PRO A 88 -15.31 -1.30 -11.12
CA PRO A 88 -15.11 -0.49 -12.31
C PRO A 88 -15.36 1.00 -12.03
N ASN A 89 -14.83 1.88 -12.88
CA ASN A 89 -14.91 3.35 -12.71
C ASN A 89 -14.25 3.88 -11.43
N THR A 90 -13.34 3.10 -10.83
CA THR A 90 -12.50 3.57 -9.72
C THR A 90 -11.29 4.30 -10.27
N ARG A 91 -11.11 5.54 -9.82
CA ARG A 91 -9.91 6.34 -10.03
C ARG A 91 -8.94 6.11 -8.88
N VAL A 92 -7.79 5.52 -9.19
CA VAL A 92 -6.83 5.04 -8.19
C VAL A 92 -5.60 5.94 -8.19
N THR A 93 -5.35 6.58 -7.05
CA THR A 93 -4.06 7.17 -6.72
C THR A 93 -3.30 6.23 -5.79
N CYS A 94 -2.03 6.01 -6.07
CA CYS A 94 -1.18 5.10 -5.33
C CYS A 94 -0.11 5.86 -4.54
N LEU A 95 0.18 5.43 -3.32
CA LEU A 95 1.26 5.94 -2.50
C LEU A 95 2.18 4.79 -2.09
N ASP A 96 3.49 4.97 -2.23
CA ASP A 96 4.49 4.05 -1.68
C ASP A 96 5.78 4.80 -1.33
N TYR A 97 6.45 4.42 -0.25
CA TYR A 97 7.72 5.07 0.13
C TYR A 97 8.88 4.66 -0.79
N ASN A 98 8.74 3.53 -1.51
CA ASN A 98 9.75 3.02 -2.41
C ASN A 98 9.39 3.33 -3.88
N PRO A 99 10.14 4.24 -4.54
CA PRO A 99 9.85 4.66 -5.92
C PRO A 99 9.97 3.53 -6.93
N ASN A 100 10.72 2.47 -6.62
CA ASN A 100 10.99 1.37 -7.55
C ASN A 100 9.77 0.47 -7.81
N PHE A 101 8.67 0.64 -7.06
CA PHE A 101 7.43 -0.10 -7.30
C PHE A 101 6.65 0.38 -8.52
N GLN A 102 6.85 1.62 -8.97
CA GLN A 102 6.04 2.22 -10.04
C GLN A 102 5.99 1.36 -11.32
N LYS A 103 7.11 0.75 -11.72
CA LYS A 103 7.14 -0.13 -12.90
C LYS A 103 6.25 -1.37 -12.73
N PHE A 104 6.29 -1.98 -11.56
CA PHE A 104 5.51 -3.20 -11.26
C PHE A 104 4.03 -2.89 -11.14
N LEU A 105 3.73 -1.77 -10.49
CA LEU A 105 2.41 -1.18 -10.38
C LEU A 105 1.76 -0.98 -11.75
N LEU A 106 2.47 -0.34 -12.69
CA LEU A 106 1.94 -0.04 -14.02
C LEU A 106 1.63 -1.32 -14.81
N ASN A 107 2.42 -2.39 -14.64
CA ASN A 107 2.10 -3.70 -15.22
C ASN A 107 0.80 -4.27 -14.65
N SER A 108 0.55 -4.12 -13.34
CA SER A 108 -0.72 -4.53 -12.72
C SER A 108 -1.88 -3.67 -13.24
N MET A 109 -1.72 -2.35 -13.32
CA MET A 109 -2.74 -1.46 -13.89
C MET A 109 -3.11 -1.83 -15.32
N ALA A 110 -2.14 -2.18 -16.16
CA ALA A 110 -2.39 -2.60 -17.54
C ALA A 110 -3.24 -3.88 -17.65
N GLN A 111 -3.24 -4.73 -16.62
CA GLN A 111 -4.09 -5.92 -16.53
C GLN A 111 -5.48 -5.65 -15.93
N ASN A 112 -5.69 -4.45 -15.37
CA ASN A 112 -6.91 -4.05 -14.66
C ASN A 112 -7.53 -2.83 -15.35
N THR A 113 -7.90 -3.00 -16.62
CA THR A 113 -8.38 -1.92 -17.51
C THR A 113 -9.73 -1.32 -17.11
N HIS A 114 -10.44 -1.94 -16.15
CA HIS A 114 -11.65 -1.39 -15.54
C HIS A 114 -11.37 -0.23 -14.57
N LEU A 115 -10.10 0.00 -14.22
CA LEU A 115 -9.65 1.08 -13.34
C LEU A 115 -9.03 2.24 -14.12
N GLN A 116 -9.06 3.43 -13.52
CA GLN A 116 -8.39 4.61 -14.03
C GLN A 116 -7.18 4.92 -13.13
N PHE A 117 -5.97 4.73 -13.66
CA PHE A 117 -4.75 5.14 -12.95
C PHE A 117 -4.64 6.67 -12.97
N GLU A 118 -4.59 7.29 -11.80
CA GLU A 118 -4.48 8.74 -11.67
C GLU A 118 -3.04 9.19 -11.43
N ASN A 119 -2.39 8.66 -10.40
CA ASN A 119 -1.03 9.06 -10.05
C ASN A 119 -0.32 8.02 -9.16
N PHE A 120 1.01 8.09 -9.11
CA PHE A 120 1.85 7.40 -8.15
C PHE A 120 2.70 8.42 -7.37
N VAL A 121 2.51 8.46 -6.05
CA VAL A 121 3.16 9.41 -5.15
C VAL A 121 4.18 8.68 -4.28
N VAL A 122 5.41 9.19 -4.29
CA VAL A 122 6.49 8.66 -3.46
C VAL A 122 6.47 9.39 -2.12
N ALA A 123 5.86 8.79 -1.12
CA ALA A 123 5.71 9.37 0.22
C ALA A 123 5.53 8.28 1.29
N SER A 124 5.75 8.64 2.55
CA SER A 124 5.41 7.79 3.70
C SER A 124 3.94 7.94 4.07
N ALA A 125 3.32 6.90 4.63
CA ALA A 125 1.93 6.98 5.09
C ALA A 125 1.74 8.03 6.21
N GLU A 126 2.80 8.32 6.97
CA GLU A 126 2.82 9.33 8.03
C GLU A 126 2.89 10.78 7.53
N ASN A 127 3.13 10.99 6.23
CA ASN A 127 3.28 12.31 5.65
C ASN A 127 2.74 12.33 4.21
N MET A 128 1.47 12.68 4.07
CA MET A 128 0.74 12.73 2.81
C MET A 128 0.47 14.17 2.37
N THR A 129 1.43 15.09 2.55
CA THR A 129 1.29 16.52 2.19
C THR A 129 0.92 16.79 0.73
N SER A 130 1.19 15.83 -0.17
CA SER A 130 0.78 15.91 -1.58
C SER A 130 -0.72 15.67 -1.81
N PHE A 131 -1.47 15.30 -0.78
CA PHE A 131 -2.90 15.02 -0.84
C PHE A 131 -3.67 16.12 -0.12
N SER A 132 -4.71 16.64 -0.76
CA SER A 132 -5.63 17.60 -0.15
C SER A 132 -6.51 16.91 0.91
N ASP A 133 -6.95 17.68 1.89
CA ASP A 133 -7.96 17.25 2.86
C ASP A 133 -9.24 16.85 2.14
N ASN A 134 -9.95 15.83 2.64
CA ASN A 134 -11.25 15.41 2.12
C ASN A 134 -11.26 15.14 0.60
N SER A 135 -10.18 14.59 0.06
CA SER A 135 -9.97 14.41 -1.38
C SER A 135 -10.40 13.04 -1.90
N VAL A 136 -10.45 12.01 -1.05
CA VAL A 136 -10.72 10.61 -1.46
C VAL A 136 -11.95 10.01 -0.78
N ASP A 137 -12.62 9.10 -1.47
CA ASP A 137 -13.81 8.40 -0.98
C ASP A 137 -13.44 7.18 -0.12
N VAL A 138 -12.38 6.47 -0.53
CA VAL A 138 -11.87 5.26 0.13
C VAL A 138 -10.36 5.32 0.23
N VAL A 139 -9.83 4.91 1.39
CA VAL A 139 -8.41 4.62 1.57
C VAL A 139 -8.25 3.13 1.83
N VAL A 140 -7.35 2.49 1.09
CA VAL A 140 -6.99 1.08 1.29
C VAL A 140 -5.56 0.99 1.80
N CYS A 141 -5.37 0.19 2.85
CA CYS A 141 -4.07 -0.13 3.41
C CYS A 141 -4.10 -1.60 3.86
N THR A 142 -3.45 -2.51 3.11
CA THR A 142 -3.50 -3.96 3.37
C THR A 142 -2.24 -4.55 4.02
N THR A 143 -1.07 -3.93 3.85
CA THR A 143 0.22 -4.51 4.30
C THR A 143 1.25 -3.44 4.72
N VAL A 144 0.80 -2.24 5.10
CA VAL A 144 1.72 -1.10 5.31
C VAL A 144 2.00 -0.84 6.78
N PHE A 145 1.03 -1.10 7.66
CA PHE A 145 1.13 -0.73 9.07
C PHE A 145 2.24 -1.47 9.84
N CYS A 146 2.75 -2.60 9.34
CA CYS A 146 3.92 -3.26 9.92
C CYS A 146 5.25 -2.52 9.62
N SER A 147 5.24 -1.58 8.67
CA SER A 147 6.44 -0.88 8.18
C SER A 147 6.43 0.63 8.47
N VAL A 148 5.33 1.17 9.00
CA VAL A 148 5.25 2.58 9.41
C VAL A 148 5.98 2.77 10.75
N LYS A 149 6.67 3.89 10.89
CA LYS A 149 7.35 4.28 12.14
C LYS A 149 6.36 4.83 13.16
N ASN A 150 5.33 5.53 12.70
CA ASN A 150 4.31 6.13 13.57
C ASN A 150 2.91 5.85 13.03
N THR A 151 2.29 4.79 13.54
CA THR A 151 0.91 4.40 13.22
C THR A 151 -0.08 5.54 13.48
N GLN A 152 0.08 6.30 14.57
CA GLN A 152 -0.86 7.38 14.90
C GLN A 152 -0.78 8.53 13.88
N ALA A 153 0.42 8.87 13.42
CA ALA A 153 0.60 9.86 12.36
C ALA A 153 -0.02 9.40 11.04
N ALA A 154 0.19 8.13 10.65
CA ALA A 154 -0.45 7.56 9.47
C ALA A 154 -1.98 7.59 9.56
N LEU A 155 -2.56 7.23 10.70
CA LEU A 155 -4.01 7.29 10.91
C LEU A 155 -4.56 8.72 10.82
N LYS A 156 -3.84 9.71 11.36
CA LYS A 156 -4.23 11.13 11.23
C LYS A 156 -4.28 11.56 9.77
N GLU A 157 -3.26 11.21 8.99
CA GLU A 157 -3.23 11.53 7.56
C GLU A 157 -4.34 10.80 6.79
N ILE A 158 -4.61 9.54 7.10
CA ILE A 158 -5.73 8.78 6.50
C ILE A 158 -7.06 9.49 6.77
N LEU A 159 -7.30 9.90 8.02
CA LEU A 159 -8.52 10.62 8.39
C LEU A 159 -8.61 12.00 7.72
N ARG A 160 -7.48 12.70 7.54
CA ARG A 160 -7.43 14.01 6.89
C ARG A 160 -7.79 13.93 5.41
N VAL A 161 -7.27 12.95 4.68
CA VAL A 161 -7.50 12.83 3.22
C VAL A 161 -8.87 12.24 2.89
N LEU A 162 -9.46 11.46 3.79
CA LEU A 162 -10.80 10.91 3.63
C LEU A 162 -11.86 12.01 3.65
N ARG A 163 -12.79 11.96 2.70
CA ARG A 163 -13.99 12.81 2.73
C ARG A 163 -14.78 12.57 4.01
N PRO A 164 -15.34 13.62 4.63
CA PRO A 164 -16.03 13.51 5.89
C PRO A 164 -17.34 12.73 5.71
N ILE A 165 -17.79 12.10 6.80
CA ILE A 165 -19.07 11.41 6.86
C ILE A 165 -20.16 12.48 6.91
N GLU A 166 -20.96 12.60 5.85
CA GLU A 166 -22.13 13.46 5.92
C GLU A 166 -23.15 12.88 6.91
N LYS A 167 -23.43 13.62 7.99
CA LYS A 167 -24.33 13.25 9.10
C LYS A 167 -25.83 13.27 8.74
N TYR A 168 -26.22 13.32 7.47
CA TYR A 168 -27.64 13.42 7.10
C TYR A 168 -28.31 12.04 7.12
N TRP A 169 -29.04 11.83 8.20
CA TRP A 169 -29.76 10.62 8.56
C TRP A 169 -31.10 10.54 7.81
N THR A 170 -31.10 10.02 6.57
CA THR A 170 -32.29 9.41 5.94
C THR A 170 -31.96 8.23 5.00
N GLY A 171 -30.73 7.68 5.07
CA GLY A 171 -30.33 6.48 4.30
C GLY A 171 -28.81 6.25 4.24
N GLY A 172 -28.07 6.74 5.25
CA GLY A 172 -26.64 7.09 5.15
C GLY A 172 -25.71 5.91 4.91
N ARG A 173 -24.89 6.01 3.86
CA ARG A 173 -23.75 5.12 3.61
C ARG A 173 -22.51 5.68 4.32
N CYS A 174 -21.93 4.91 5.24
CA CYS A 174 -20.65 5.24 5.88
C CYS A 174 -19.52 5.25 4.84
N ARG A 175 -18.69 6.28 4.71
CA ARG A 175 -17.46 6.20 3.89
C ARG A 175 -16.37 5.49 4.70
N ILE A 176 -15.85 4.37 4.19
CA ILE A 176 -14.98 3.45 4.94
C ILE A 176 -13.50 3.65 4.56
N ALA A 177 -12.64 3.74 5.58
CA ALA A 177 -11.23 3.35 5.46
C ALA A 177 -11.15 1.83 5.51
N VAL A 178 -10.82 1.16 4.41
CA VAL A 178 -10.61 -0.29 4.42
C VAL A 178 -9.19 -0.53 4.95
N MET A 179 -9.08 -0.52 6.27
CA MET A 179 -7.86 -0.86 6.98
C MET A 179 -7.81 -2.37 7.17
N VAL A 180 -6.93 -3.03 6.43
CA VAL A 180 -6.57 -4.41 6.71
C VAL A 180 -5.13 -4.41 7.16
N ALA A 181 -4.95 -4.30 8.48
CA ALA A 181 -3.70 -4.65 9.10
C ALA A 181 -3.67 -6.18 9.23
N MET A 182 -2.92 -6.86 8.35
CA MET A 182 -2.63 -8.28 8.52
C MET A 182 -1.30 -8.42 9.25
N ASN A 183 -1.39 -8.79 10.53
CA ASN A 183 -0.32 -9.45 11.27
C ASN A 183 -0.36 -10.95 10.95
#